data_AF-A0A6A8M3W8-F1
#
_entry.id   AF-A0A6A8M3W8-F1
#
_cell.length_a   1.000
_cell.length_b   1.000
_cell.length_c   1.000
_cell.angle_alpha   90.00
_cell.angle_beta   90.00
_cell.angle_gamma   90.00
#
_symmetry.space_group_name_H-M   'P 1'
#
loop_
_entity.id
_entity.type
_entity.pdbx_description
1 polymer ?
#
loop_
_entity_poly.entity_id
_entity_poly.type
_entity_poly.pdbx_seq_one_letter_code
_entity_poly.pdbx_strand_id
1 'polypeptide(L)'
;MKKLEETGVHIHTSSPCQSVNDDGILCKDANGDEFQIDGDSIICALGLKAKKDVVEELRGLTPQFASIGNCVKPDTITYAVYQGYHAALDIH
;
A
#
# COMPACT_ATOMS: atom_id res chain seq x y z
N MET A 1 8.58 -13.99 -11.41
CA MET A 1 8.10 -15.12 -10.59
C MET A 1 9.18 -16.15 -10.31
N LYS A 2 10.14 -16.40 -11.23
CA LYS A 2 11.33 -17.26 -10.98
C LYS A 2 11.92 -17.26 -9.55
N LYS A 3 12.24 -16.09 -8.98
CA LYS A 3 12.79 -16.02 -7.60
C LYS A 3 11.82 -16.52 -6.50
N LEU A 4 10.52 -16.33 -6.68
CA LEU A 4 9.49 -16.82 -5.74
C LEU A 4 9.30 -18.34 -5.88
N GLU A 5 9.36 -18.84 -7.12
CA GLU A 5 9.30 -20.29 -7.40
C GLU A 5 10.50 -21.03 -6.78
N GLU A 6 11.70 -20.42 -6.82
CA GLU A 6 12.93 -20.97 -6.24
C GLU A 6 12.94 -20.99 -4.70
N THR A 7 12.05 -20.23 -4.05
CA THR A 7 12.03 -20.07 -2.59
C THR A 7 10.92 -20.86 -1.90
N GLY A 8 10.15 -21.66 -2.65
CA GLY A 8 9.05 -22.46 -2.10
C GLY A 8 7.82 -21.64 -1.69
N VAL A 9 7.67 -20.43 -2.24
CA VAL A 9 6.51 -19.57 -1.95
C VAL A 9 5.30 -20.07 -2.73
N HIS A 10 4.21 -20.36 -2.03
CA HIS A 10 2.91 -20.65 -2.63
C HIS A 10 2.22 -19.35 -3.05
N ILE A 11 1.77 -19.26 -4.31
CA ILE A 11 1.14 -18.07 -4.88
C ILE A 11 -0.33 -18.35 -5.16
N HIS A 12 -1.22 -17.66 -4.46
CA HIS A 12 -2.66 -17.72 -4.67
C HIS A 12 -3.14 -16.42 -5.33
N THR A 13 -3.66 -16.50 -6.56
CA THR A 13 -4.30 -15.39 -7.28
C THR A 13 -5.80 -15.63 -7.37
N SER A 14 -6.58 -14.58 -7.66
CA SER A 14 -8.06 -14.65 -7.65
C SER A 14 -8.61 -15.23 -6.35
N SER A 15 -7.92 -14.99 -5.24
CA SER A 15 -8.16 -15.62 -3.93
C SER A 15 -8.40 -14.57 -2.84
N PRO A 16 -9.49 -13.77 -2.88
CA PRO A 16 -9.72 -12.72 -1.89
C PRO A 16 -9.91 -13.30 -0.48
N CYS A 17 -9.12 -12.78 0.48
CA CYS A 17 -9.28 -13.06 1.91
C CYS A 17 -10.61 -12.50 2.43
N GLN A 18 -11.37 -13.32 3.16
CA GLN A 18 -12.68 -13.02 3.74
C GLN A 18 -12.56 -12.69 5.24
N SER A 19 -11.75 -13.45 5.96
CA SER A 19 -11.56 -13.29 7.41
C SER A 19 -10.21 -13.83 7.87
N VAL A 20 -9.80 -13.36 9.05
CA VAL A 20 -8.64 -13.83 9.80
C VAL A 20 -9.14 -14.57 11.02
N ASN A 21 -8.57 -15.73 11.31
CA ASN A 21 -8.85 -16.52 12.52
C ASN A 21 -7.53 -16.91 13.22
N ASP A 22 -7.63 -17.63 14.33
CA ASP A 22 -6.46 -18.01 15.14
C ASP A 22 -5.49 -18.95 14.40
N ASP A 23 -5.98 -19.67 13.39
CA ASP A 23 -5.22 -20.69 12.65
C ASP A 23 -4.69 -20.17 11.29
N GLY A 24 -5.13 -19.00 10.83
CA GLY A 24 -4.74 -18.42 9.54
C GLY A 24 -5.80 -17.51 8.89
N ILE A 25 -6.04 -17.72 7.59
CA ILE A 25 -7.00 -16.92 6.81
C ILE A 25 -7.98 -17.79 6.02
N LEU A 26 -9.21 -17.31 5.91
CA LEU A 26 -10.23 -17.88 5.02
C LEU A 26 -10.27 -17.08 3.71
N CYS A 27 -10.12 -17.75 2.59
CA CYS A 27 -10.16 -17.16 1.25
C CYS A 27 -11.32 -17.72 0.44
N LYS A 28 -11.73 -17.01 -0.60
CA LYS A 28 -12.61 -17.54 -1.66
C LYS A 28 -11.82 -17.77 -2.93
N ASP A 29 -12.12 -18.82 -3.68
CA ASP A 29 -11.55 -19.05 -5.00
C ASP A 29 -12.32 -18.31 -6.11
N ALA A 30 -11.95 -18.54 -7.37
CA ALA A 30 -12.61 -17.93 -8.52
C ALA A 30 -14.06 -18.43 -8.74
N ASN A 31 -14.42 -19.58 -8.18
CA ASN A 31 -15.77 -20.16 -8.24
C ASN A 31 -16.65 -19.69 -7.08
N GLY A 32 -16.06 -19.05 -6.07
CA GLY A 32 -16.72 -18.58 -4.86
C GLY A 32 -16.66 -19.58 -3.70
N ASP A 33 -15.94 -20.69 -3.87
CA ASP A 33 -15.75 -21.72 -2.85
C ASP A 33 -14.73 -21.25 -1.81
N GLU A 34 -15.00 -21.53 -0.54
CA GLU A 34 -14.14 -21.14 0.57
C GLU A 34 -13.04 -22.17 0.83
N PHE A 35 -11.83 -21.69 1.11
CA PHE A 35 -10.69 -22.53 1.49
C PHE A 35 -9.82 -21.82 2.52
N GLN A 36 -9.17 -22.59 3.39
CA GLN A 36 -8.31 -22.07 4.45
C GLN A 36 -6.83 -22.12 4.06
N ILE A 37 -6.09 -21.08 4.43
CA ILE A 37 -4.64 -21.03 4.39
C ILE A 37 -4.16 -20.88 5.83
N ASP A 38 -3.50 -21.92 6.35
CA ASP A 38 -2.97 -21.93 7.72
C ASP A 38 -1.67 -21.11 7.82
N GLY A 39 -1.45 -20.48 8.97
CA GLY A 39 -0.18 -19.80 9.25
C GLY A 39 -0.13 -19.06 10.58
N ASP A 40 1.05 -19.01 11.18
CA ASP A 40 1.28 -18.41 12.50
C ASP A 40 1.27 -16.87 12.50
N SER A 41 1.42 -16.25 11.32
CA SER A 41 1.57 -14.80 11.18
C SER A 41 1.02 -14.31 9.85
N ILE A 42 0.32 -13.18 9.91
CA ILE A 42 -0.36 -12.59 8.76
C ILE A 42 0.20 -11.19 8.50
N ILE A 43 0.70 -10.98 7.28
CA ILE A 43 1.22 -9.69 6.83
C ILE A 43 0.19 -9.02 5.92
N CYS A 44 -0.44 -7.95 6.40
CA CYS A 44 -1.45 -7.20 5.65
C CYS A 44 -0.83 -6.16 4.70
N ALA A 45 -0.52 -6.57 3.47
CA ALA A 45 -0.02 -5.68 2.41
C ALA A 45 -1.16 -5.08 1.54
N LEU A 46 -2.19 -4.51 2.17
CA LEU A 46 -3.46 -4.09 1.52
C LEU A 46 -3.40 -2.72 0.81
N GLY A 47 -2.21 -2.14 0.69
CA GLY A 47 -2.01 -0.78 0.18
C GLY A 47 -1.75 0.24 1.29
N LEU A 48 -1.74 1.51 0.92
CA LEU A 48 -1.32 2.63 1.77
C LEU A 48 -2.41 3.72 1.81
N LYS A 49 -2.44 4.48 2.90
CA LYS A 49 -3.31 5.67 3.06
C LYS A 49 -2.45 6.92 3.28
N ALA A 50 -2.76 7.99 2.56
CA ALA A 50 -2.09 9.27 2.74
C ALA A 50 -2.38 9.87 4.13
N LYS A 51 -1.34 10.39 4.79
CA LYS A 51 -1.42 11.14 6.06
C LYS A 51 -1.76 12.61 5.80
N LYS A 52 -3.00 12.87 5.39
CA LYS A 52 -3.47 14.21 5.02
C LYS A 52 -3.70 15.11 6.24
N ASP A 53 -4.03 14.53 7.37
CA ASP A 53 -4.13 15.19 8.67
C ASP A 53 -2.86 15.99 9.01
N VAL A 54 -1.70 15.35 8.93
CA VAL A 54 -0.40 16.01 9.19
C VAL A 54 -0.12 17.13 8.18
N VAL A 55 -0.54 16.96 6.93
CA VAL A 55 -0.41 18.00 5.89
C VAL A 55 -1.25 19.23 6.24
N GLU A 56 -2.48 19.02 6.72
CA GLU A 56 -3.37 20.13 7.11
C GLU A 56 -2.87 20.85 8.37
N GLU A 57 -2.29 20.13 9.35
CA GLU A 57 -1.69 20.76 10.54
C GLU A 57 -0.57 21.74 10.22
N LEU A 58 0.18 21.49 9.14
CA LEU A 58 1.29 22.34 8.70
C LEU A 58 0.83 23.46 7.73
N ARG A 59 -0.41 23.40 7.24
CA ARG A 59 -0.93 24.33 6.25
C ARG A 59 -1.06 25.72 6.85
N GLY A 60 -0.50 26.72 6.15
CA GLY A 60 -0.60 28.12 6.55
C GLY A 60 0.44 28.59 7.58
N LEU A 61 1.37 27.72 8.02
CA LEU A 61 2.46 28.12 8.92
C LEU A 61 3.53 29.00 8.24
N THR A 62 3.53 29.05 6.91
CA THR A 62 4.50 29.79 6.09
C THR A 62 3.80 30.31 4.82
N PRO A 63 4.23 31.45 4.26
CA PRO A 63 3.69 31.98 3.00
C PRO A 63 3.77 31.01 1.82
N GLN A 64 4.77 30.11 1.81
CA GLN A 64 4.94 29.10 0.78
C GLN A 64 4.93 27.70 1.38
N PHE A 65 4.01 26.88 0.89
CA PHE A 65 3.77 25.53 1.35
C PHE A 65 3.44 24.62 0.17
N ALA A 66 4.10 23.48 0.07
CA ALA A 66 3.82 22.46 -0.92
C ALA A 66 3.73 21.09 -0.26
N SER A 67 2.76 20.29 -0.67
CA SER A 67 2.63 18.88 -0.30
C SER A 67 3.05 18.02 -1.49
N ILE A 68 3.98 17.09 -1.28
CA ILE A 68 4.55 16.25 -2.34
C ILE A 68 4.70 14.79 -1.90
N GLY A 69 4.67 13.88 -2.87
CA GLY A 69 4.82 12.44 -2.66
C GLY A 69 3.60 11.81 -1.98
N ASN A 70 3.88 10.73 -1.24
CA ASN A 70 2.84 9.83 -0.73
C ASN A 70 1.87 10.47 0.28
N CYS A 71 2.23 11.62 0.89
CA CYS A 71 1.31 12.37 1.75
C CYS A 71 0.18 13.06 0.96
N VAL A 72 0.36 13.28 -0.35
CA VAL A 72 -0.69 13.75 -1.27
C VAL A 72 -1.58 12.58 -1.68
N LYS A 73 -0.93 11.55 -2.24
CA LYS A 73 -1.54 10.30 -2.70
C LYS A 73 -0.45 9.23 -2.71
N PRO A 74 -0.66 8.05 -2.10
CA PRO A 74 0.31 6.97 -2.19
C PRO A 74 0.46 6.51 -3.65
N ASP A 75 1.70 6.53 -4.13
CA ASP A 75 2.03 6.22 -5.51
C ASP A 75 3.48 5.69 -5.60
N THR A 76 3.97 5.53 -6.82
CA THR A 76 5.34 5.10 -7.10
C THR A 76 6.38 6.13 -6.66
N ILE A 77 7.61 5.66 -6.45
CA ILE A 77 8.76 6.52 -6.15
C ILE A 77 8.97 7.57 -7.24
N THR A 78 8.78 7.20 -8.51
CA THR A 78 8.87 8.10 -9.66
C THR A 78 7.94 9.30 -9.51
N TYR A 79 6.70 9.08 -9.06
CA TYR A 79 5.74 10.16 -8.87
C TYR A 79 6.10 11.08 -7.71
N ALA A 80 6.64 10.53 -6.61
CA ALA A 80 7.14 11.34 -5.50
C ALA A 80 8.31 12.25 -5.93
N VAL A 81 9.26 11.71 -6.71
CA VAL A 81 10.38 12.49 -7.25
C VAL A 81 9.89 13.57 -8.22
N TYR A 82 8.97 13.21 -9.13
CA TYR A 82 8.38 14.15 -10.08
C TYR A 82 7.71 15.34 -9.37
N GLN A 83 6.87 15.07 -8.37
CA GLN A 83 6.21 16.13 -7.61
C GLN A 83 7.22 17.01 -6.85
N GLY A 84 8.25 16.42 -6.26
CA GLY A 84 9.30 17.19 -5.59
C GLY A 84 10.06 18.12 -6.54
N TYR A 85 10.43 17.63 -7.72
CA TYR A 85 11.10 18.43 -8.75
C TYR A 85 10.26 19.64 -9.16
N HIS A 86 8.98 19.43 -9.49
CA HIS A 86 8.10 20.50 -9.94
C HIS A 86 7.75 21.48 -8.82
N ALA A 87 7.48 20.99 -7.61
CA ALA A 87 7.22 21.86 -6.48
C ALA A 87 8.38 22.81 -6.20
N ALA A 88 9.64 22.35 -6.38
CA ALA A 88 10.81 23.19 -6.20
C ALA A 88 10.98 24.26 -7.29
N LEU A 89 10.59 23.98 -8.54
CA LEU A 89 10.60 24.95 -9.63
C LEU A 89 9.57 26.07 -9.44
N ASP A 90 8.48 25.78 -8.75
CA ASP A 90 7.38 26.70 -8.49
C ASP A 90 7.59 27.59 -7.24
N ILE A 91 8.69 27.40 -6.50
CA ILE A 91 9.05 28.25 -5.34
C ILE A 91 9.56 29.61 -5.83
N HIS A 92 9.05 30.70 -5.24
CA HIS A 92 9.32 32.08 -5.66
C HIS A 92 9.68 33.02 -4.51
#